data_AF-A0A139MZ85-F1
#
_entry.id   AF-A0A139MZ85-F1
#
_cell.length_a   1.000
_cell.length_b   1.000
_cell.length_c   1.000
_cell.angle_alpha   90.00
_cell.angle_beta   90.00
_cell.angle_gamma   90.00
#
_symmetry.space_group_name_H-M   'P 1'
#
loop_
_entity.id
_entity.type
_entity.pdbx_description
1 polymer ?
#
loop_
_entity_poly.entity_id
_entity_poly.type
_entity_poly.pdbx_seq_one_letter_code
_entity_poly.pdbx_strand_id
1 'polypeptide(L)'
;MQSKVNEERVIMQGLISEATKRNWERLSVDMDSKLKSRANKLKSLKKILPIEYIQYSETIDYIKFISDNYIEHPISDIIYSIAIQILENKNLLSRQNVQKIIDDFKGKYLVSLIDIKPKIPKVSLNEDVLGALYQSLLAEGNKNKIGSYYTPDWIISDILEGLNFKEEGTLLDPCCGSGAFLLNVEVRDPNLLYGVEKDEIAAFIARVNLLIKYSHIDFSPNIICADFLSEDNLWGDNMKFDFIATNPPWGSKIKYSNKLVDSKESFVHFFIKSYNILKSGGGIGFLFPESILNVKAHKFIREFIITNQDLHEIHKYKASFTGVSTNFVSLILRKNNISNSVIVKDEKDNVFDVNWDTFSLTSNKVFTLLRKDEKEIVESVIKHSKYSLESSKWALGIVTGDNKNKLFSNYESGLEKIYTGKEIEKYRLKTATKFIVYDRDSFQQVAKDEIYRANEKLVYKFVSNKLVFAYDDTASLFLNSANILIPQIPGMSTKTVMAFLNSSLYQFLYEKMFGELKVLKGNLSELPFPEIDEVTDDLLSKMVDEILHNGKDLSSEIDSVIYGIYGLGVENELFTNK
;
A
#
# COMPACT_ATOMS: atom_id res chain seq x y z
N MET A 1 -19.15 -36.64 -32.98
CA MET A 1 -19.08 -36.11 -31.60
C MET A 1 -17.68 -35.58 -31.25
N GLN A 2 -16.59 -36.15 -31.79
CA GLN A 2 -15.23 -35.57 -31.68
C GLN A 2 -14.94 -34.38 -32.62
N SER A 3 -15.70 -34.20 -33.72
CA SER A 3 -15.52 -33.05 -34.63
C SER A 3 -16.05 -31.73 -34.07
N LYS A 4 -17.18 -31.74 -33.32
CA LYS A 4 -17.73 -30.53 -32.69
C LYS A 4 -16.90 -30.01 -31.50
N VAL A 5 -16.20 -30.91 -30.79
CA VAL A 5 -15.31 -30.53 -29.68
C VAL A 5 -14.02 -29.86 -30.20
N ASN A 6 -13.57 -30.21 -31.40
CA ASN A 6 -12.43 -29.54 -32.04
C ASN A 6 -12.81 -28.20 -32.68
N GLU A 7 -14.04 -28.02 -33.17
CA GLU A 7 -14.53 -26.72 -33.66
C GLU A 7 -14.72 -25.69 -32.53
N GLU A 8 -15.23 -26.10 -31.35
CA GLU A 8 -15.33 -25.21 -30.18
C GLU A 8 -13.96 -24.82 -29.59
N ARG A 9 -12.94 -25.68 -29.72
CA ARG A 9 -11.55 -25.38 -29.31
C ARG A 9 -10.86 -24.35 -30.20
N VAL A 10 -11.22 -24.29 -31.49
CA VAL A 10 -10.66 -23.29 -32.42
C VAL A 10 -11.31 -21.91 -32.22
N ILE A 11 -12.58 -21.86 -31.78
CA ILE A 11 -13.31 -20.60 -31.57
C ILE A 11 -12.89 -19.88 -30.27
N MET A 12 -12.26 -20.56 -29.31
CA MET A 12 -11.71 -19.94 -28.09
C MET A 12 -10.31 -19.32 -28.23
N GLN A 13 -9.60 -19.53 -29.34
CA GLN A 13 -8.26 -18.95 -29.50
C GLN A 13 -8.23 -17.44 -29.76
N GLY A 14 -9.39 -16.85 -30.12
CA GLY A 14 -9.56 -15.42 -30.39
C GLY A 14 -10.19 -14.58 -29.27
N LEU A 15 -10.60 -15.19 -28.14
CA LEU A 15 -11.37 -14.50 -27.07
C LEU A 15 -10.56 -14.19 -25.79
N ILE A 16 -9.28 -14.55 -25.77
CA ILE A 16 -8.40 -14.33 -24.62
C ILE A 16 -7.30 -13.37 -25.09
N SER A 17 -7.31 -12.14 -24.56
CA SER A 17 -6.25 -11.17 -24.84
C SER A 17 -4.87 -11.80 -24.55
N GLU A 18 -3.84 -11.45 -25.32
CA GLU A 18 -2.47 -11.88 -25.06
C GLU A 18 -2.01 -11.61 -23.62
N ALA A 19 -2.48 -10.50 -23.01
CA ALA A 19 -2.22 -10.19 -21.60
C ALA A 19 -2.84 -11.21 -20.62
N THR A 20 -3.98 -11.81 -20.97
CA THR A 20 -4.68 -12.82 -20.17
C THR A 20 -4.03 -14.20 -20.34
N LYS A 21 -3.64 -14.58 -21.57
CA LYS A 21 -2.84 -15.80 -21.80
C LYS A 21 -1.52 -15.76 -21.05
N ARG A 22 -0.77 -14.65 -21.16
CA ARG A 22 0.46 -14.41 -20.38
C ARG A 22 0.22 -14.44 -18.88
N ASN A 23 -0.91 -13.92 -18.39
CA ASN A 23 -1.25 -13.99 -16.97
C ASN A 23 -1.57 -15.42 -16.51
N TRP A 24 -2.22 -16.24 -17.33
CA TRP A 24 -2.54 -17.63 -16.99
C TRP A 24 -1.30 -18.52 -17.02
N GLU A 25 -0.46 -18.38 -18.04
CA GLU A 25 0.86 -19.03 -18.09
C GLU A 25 1.73 -18.60 -16.89
N ARG A 26 1.75 -17.30 -16.55
CA ARG A 26 2.46 -16.74 -15.39
C ARG A 26 1.98 -17.29 -14.04
N LEU A 27 0.70 -17.67 -13.93
CA LEU A 27 0.06 -18.03 -12.65
C LEU A 27 -0.21 -19.54 -12.51
N SER A 28 0.15 -20.36 -13.51
CA SER A 28 -0.07 -21.81 -13.55
C SER A 28 -1.49 -22.22 -13.11
N VAL A 29 -2.50 -21.52 -13.64
CA VAL A 29 -3.91 -21.79 -13.34
C VAL A 29 -4.42 -22.85 -14.31
N ASP A 30 -5.11 -23.87 -13.78
CA ASP A 30 -5.75 -24.90 -14.59
C ASP A 30 -6.85 -24.28 -15.49
N MET A 31 -6.87 -24.68 -16.76
CA MET A 31 -7.63 -24.04 -17.86
C MET A 31 -9.16 -24.09 -17.66
N ASP A 32 -9.63 -24.90 -16.70
CA ASP A 32 -11.04 -25.09 -16.39
C ASP A 32 -11.60 -24.13 -15.32
N SER A 33 -10.80 -23.21 -14.76
CA SER A 33 -11.27 -22.27 -13.73
C SER A 33 -11.06 -20.79 -14.09
N LYS A 34 -12.17 -20.05 -14.22
CA LYS A 34 -12.16 -18.58 -14.33
C LYS A 34 -11.52 -17.97 -13.08
N LEU A 35 -10.57 -17.04 -13.27
CA LEU A 35 -10.08 -16.14 -12.23
C LEU A 35 -11.25 -15.30 -11.68
N LYS A 36 -11.79 -15.67 -10.51
CA LYS A 36 -12.86 -14.94 -9.79
C LYS A 36 -12.34 -13.78 -8.93
N SER A 37 -11.04 -13.49 -8.94
CA SER A 37 -10.40 -12.40 -8.18
C SER A 37 -9.20 -11.82 -8.93
N ARG A 38 -8.72 -10.63 -8.51
CA ARG A 38 -7.46 -10.02 -9.01
C ARG A 38 -6.35 -11.08 -9.10
N ALA A 39 -5.51 -10.98 -10.13
CA ALA A 39 -4.38 -11.89 -10.38
C ALA A 39 -3.58 -12.15 -9.10
N ASN A 40 -3.80 -13.32 -8.49
CA ASN A 40 -3.21 -13.68 -7.22
C ASN A 40 -1.82 -14.29 -7.48
N LYS A 41 -0.76 -13.50 -7.27
CA LYS A 41 0.63 -13.93 -7.50
C LYS A 41 1.14 -14.98 -6.50
N LEU A 42 0.35 -15.39 -5.50
CA LEU A 42 0.76 -16.40 -4.51
C LEU A 42 1.12 -17.77 -5.14
N LYS A 43 0.72 -18.02 -6.40
CA LYS A 43 1.08 -19.22 -7.16
C LYS A 43 2.17 -18.99 -8.23
N SER A 44 2.73 -17.78 -8.33
CA SER A 44 3.78 -17.47 -9.33
C SER A 44 5.04 -18.30 -9.07
N LEU A 45 5.55 -18.98 -10.09
CA LEU A 45 6.82 -19.70 -10.06
C LEU A 45 8.00 -18.84 -10.53
N LYS A 46 7.76 -17.58 -10.95
CA LYS A 46 8.80 -16.69 -11.47
C LYS A 46 9.88 -16.46 -10.40
N LYS A 47 11.14 -16.63 -10.78
CA LYS A 47 12.29 -16.19 -9.98
C LYS A 47 12.64 -14.75 -10.32
N ILE A 48 13.05 -13.99 -9.31
CA ILE A 48 13.38 -12.57 -9.47
C ILE A 48 14.77 -12.36 -8.88
N LEU A 49 15.67 -11.84 -9.71
CA LEU A 49 16.99 -11.44 -9.28
C LEU A 49 16.93 -10.05 -8.64
N PRO A 50 17.33 -9.92 -7.37
CA PRO A 50 17.32 -8.64 -6.66
C PRO A 50 18.61 -7.90 -7.00
N ILE A 51 18.63 -7.15 -8.11
CA ILE A 51 19.85 -6.46 -8.60
C ILE A 51 20.21 -5.24 -7.76
N GLU A 52 19.24 -4.68 -7.03
CA GLU A 52 19.40 -3.42 -6.29
C GLU A 52 20.26 -3.53 -5.01
N TYR A 53 20.69 -4.75 -4.66
CA TYR A 53 21.42 -5.07 -3.43
C TYR A 53 22.88 -5.42 -3.71
N ILE A 54 23.29 -5.37 -4.98
CA ILE A 54 24.57 -5.85 -5.45
C ILE A 54 25.23 -4.71 -6.21
N GLN A 55 26.40 -4.30 -5.75
CA GLN A 55 27.12 -3.16 -6.33
C GLN A 55 27.90 -3.57 -7.58
N TYR A 56 28.37 -4.83 -7.64
CA TYR A 56 29.25 -5.32 -8.69
C TYR A 56 28.52 -6.20 -9.71
N SER A 57 28.70 -5.90 -11.00
CA SER A 57 28.11 -6.67 -12.10
C SER A 57 28.57 -8.14 -12.11
N GLU A 58 29.81 -8.41 -11.73
CA GLU A 58 30.35 -9.78 -11.65
C GLU A 58 29.61 -10.64 -10.61
N THR A 59 29.24 -10.05 -9.47
CA THR A 59 28.46 -10.71 -8.43
C THR A 59 27.03 -11.00 -8.91
N ILE A 60 26.43 -10.06 -9.66
CA ILE A 60 25.13 -10.26 -10.31
C ILE A 60 25.16 -11.46 -11.25
N ASP A 61 26.18 -11.54 -12.10
CA ASP A 61 26.31 -12.61 -13.09
C ASP A 61 26.64 -13.95 -12.43
N TYR A 62 27.41 -13.94 -11.34
CA TYR A 62 27.64 -15.11 -10.49
C TYR A 62 26.32 -15.66 -9.91
N ILE A 63 25.50 -14.80 -9.29
CA ILE A 63 24.24 -15.24 -8.69
C ILE A 63 23.29 -15.81 -9.74
N LYS A 64 23.19 -15.18 -10.93
CA LYS A 64 22.41 -15.73 -12.04
C LYS A 64 22.92 -17.12 -12.43
N PHE A 65 24.23 -17.25 -12.63
CA PHE A 65 24.85 -18.51 -12.99
C PHE A 65 24.55 -19.61 -11.96
N ILE A 66 24.68 -19.33 -10.66
CA ILE A 66 24.35 -20.30 -9.60
C ILE A 66 22.86 -20.67 -9.63
N SER A 67 22.00 -19.67 -9.76
CA SER A 67 20.54 -19.86 -9.76
C SER A 67 20.05 -20.72 -10.92
N ASP A 68 20.75 -20.68 -12.05
CA ASP A 68 20.41 -21.41 -13.27
C ASP A 68 21.02 -22.82 -13.30
N ASN A 69 22.23 -23.01 -12.75
CA ASN A 69 22.99 -24.25 -12.91
C ASN A 69 22.94 -25.19 -11.70
N TYR A 70 22.58 -24.69 -10.51
CA TYR A 70 22.56 -25.49 -9.28
C TYR A 70 21.15 -25.66 -8.69
N ILE A 71 20.10 -25.33 -9.46
CA ILE A 71 18.70 -25.35 -9.03
C ILE A 71 18.20 -26.72 -8.53
N GLU A 72 18.80 -27.81 -8.99
CA GLU A 72 18.47 -29.19 -8.59
C GLU A 72 18.96 -29.53 -7.17
N HIS A 73 19.89 -28.74 -6.63
CA HIS A 73 20.36 -28.91 -5.26
C HIS A 73 19.42 -28.22 -4.26
N PRO A 74 19.31 -28.75 -3.02
CA PRO A 74 18.62 -28.05 -1.94
C PRO A 74 19.19 -26.64 -1.74
N ILE A 75 18.31 -25.64 -1.57
CA ILE A 75 18.73 -24.25 -1.34
C ILE A 75 19.70 -24.15 -0.14
N SER A 76 19.45 -24.94 0.91
CA SER A 76 20.32 -25.02 2.09
C SER A 76 21.75 -25.42 1.76
N ASP A 77 21.95 -26.38 0.84
CA ASP A 77 23.29 -26.87 0.46
C ASP A 77 24.03 -25.85 -0.39
N ILE A 78 23.32 -25.16 -1.29
CA ILE A 78 23.88 -24.09 -2.13
C ILE A 78 24.35 -22.93 -1.24
N ILE A 79 23.47 -22.44 -0.35
CA ILE A 79 23.77 -21.34 0.57
C ILE A 79 24.91 -21.72 1.50
N TYR A 80 24.88 -22.93 2.07
CA TYR A 80 25.95 -23.42 2.94
C TYR A 80 27.30 -23.46 2.21
N SER A 81 27.35 -24.06 1.02
CA SER A 81 28.60 -24.23 0.26
C SER A 81 29.22 -22.88 -0.10
N ILE A 82 28.41 -21.90 -0.49
CA ILE A 82 28.90 -20.55 -0.83
C ILE A 82 29.31 -19.78 0.44
N ALA A 83 28.58 -19.91 1.54
CA ALA A 83 28.96 -19.32 2.82
C ALA A 83 30.33 -19.82 3.29
N ILE A 84 30.60 -21.13 3.16
CA ILE A 84 31.91 -21.72 3.46
C ILE A 84 33.01 -21.13 2.58
N GLN A 85 32.79 -20.99 1.26
CA GLN A 85 33.76 -20.35 0.37
C GLN A 85 34.06 -18.90 0.79
N ILE A 86 33.05 -18.11 1.17
CA ILE A 86 33.25 -16.73 1.61
C ILE A 86 34.04 -16.67 2.92
N LEU A 87 33.66 -17.48 3.90
CA LEU A 87 34.32 -17.54 5.20
C LEU A 87 35.77 -18.02 5.08
N GLU A 88 36.05 -18.97 4.17
CA GLU A 88 37.40 -19.43 3.84
C GLU A 88 38.24 -18.29 3.23
N ASN A 89 37.70 -17.59 2.21
CA ASN A 89 38.36 -16.47 1.57
C ASN A 89 38.69 -15.32 2.54
N LYS A 90 37.93 -15.18 3.63
CA LYS A 90 38.16 -14.18 4.69
C LYS A 90 38.98 -14.71 5.88
N ASN A 91 39.46 -15.95 5.84
CA ASN A 91 40.18 -16.62 6.93
C ASN A 91 39.41 -16.67 8.25
N LEU A 92 38.08 -16.87 8.19
CA LEU A 92 37.19 -16.88 9.36
C LEU A 92 36.84 -18.29 9.85
N LEU A 93 37.02 -19.33 9.02
CA LEU A 93 36.61 -20.71 9.35
C LEU A 93 37.27 -21.29 10.59
N SER A 94 38.44 -20.82 10.99
CA SER A 94 39.12 -21.34 12.18
C SER A 94 38.56 -20.82 13.50
N ARG A 95 37.70 -19.79 13.47
CA ARG A 95 37.19 -19.18 14.71
C ARG A 95 36.08 -20.02 15.33
N GLN A 96 36.07 -20.10 16.66
CA GLN A 96 35.16 -20.96 17.41
C GLN A 96 33.69 -20.56 17.26
N ASN A 97 33.39 -19.26 17.30
CA ASN A 97 32.08 -18.68 17.00
C ASN A 97 31.58 -19.03 15.60
N VAL A 98 32.46 -18.97 14.59
CA VAL A 98 32.14 -19.29 13.20
C VAL A 98 31.84 -20.78 13.06
N GLN A 99 32.67 -21.65 13.64
CA GLN A 99 32.43 -23.10 13.61
C GLN A 99 31.13 -23.49 14.30
N LYS A 100 30.80 -22.87 15.44
CA LYS A 100 29.52 -23.10 16.11
C LYS A 100 28.33 -22.81 15.19
N ILE A 101 28.35 -21.68 14.47
CA ILE A 101 27.26 -21.31 13.54
C ILE A 101 27.16 -22.30 12.37
N ILE A 102 28.30 -22.76 11.85
CA ILE A 102 28.38 -23.76 10.78
C ILE A 102 27.81 -25.09 11.26
N ASP A 103 28.24 -25.56 12.43
CA ASP A 103 27.82 -26.83 13.02
C ASP A 103 26.33 -26.83 13.39
N ASP A 104 25.82 -25.72 13.96
CA ASP A 104 24.41 -25.55 14.27
C ASP A 104 23.55 -25.65 13.00
N PHE A 105 23.95 -24.98 11.91
CA PHE A 105 23.23 -25.04 10.63
C PHE A 105 23.29 -26.43 10.01
N LYS A 106 24.48 -27.05 10.06
CA LYS A 106 24.69 -28.41 9.53
C LYS A 106 23.88 -29.45 10.29
N GLY A 107 23.82 -29.36 11.61
CA GLY A 107 23.01 -30.25 12.44
C GLY A 107 21.51 -30.12 12.15
N LYS A 108 21.04 -28.90 11.84
CA LYS A 108 19.62 -28.64 11.58
C LYS A 108 19.15 -29.07 10.19
N TYR A 109 19.98 -28.90 9.16
CA TYR A 109 19.61 -29.17 7.77
C TYR A 109 20.25 -30.42 7.15
N LEU A 110 21.19 -31.07 7.84
CA LEU A 110 22.00 -32.18 7.31
C LEU A 110 22.64 -31.84 5.96
N VAL A 111 23.13 -30.61 5.83
CA VAL A 111 23.66 -30.09 4.56
C VAL A 111 24.91 -30.81 4.08
N SER A 112 25.05 -30.88 2.76
CA SER A 112 26.24 -31.40 2.08
C SER A 112 27.02 -30.28 1.40
N LEU A 113 28.35 -30.38 1.41
CA LEU A 113 29.21 -29.48 0.62
C LEU A 113 29.12 -29.85 -0.86
N ILE A 114 28.81 -28.85 -1.69
CA ILE A 114 28.79 -28.95 -3.14
C ILE A 114 30.05 -28.28 -3.70
N ASP A 115 30.71 -28.94 -4.65
CA ASP A 115 31.81 -28.33 -5.42
C ASP A 115 31.27 -27.34 -6.45
N ILE A 116 31.02 -26.10 -5.99
CA ILE A 116 30.48 -25.03 -6.83
C ILE A 116 31.60 -24.37 -7.64
N LYS A 117 31.45 -24.42 -8.98
CA LYS A 117 32.31 -23.77 -9.97
C LYS A 117 31.48 -22.86 -10.89
N PRO A 118 31.92 -21.62 -11.19
CA PRO A 118 33.17 -21.00 -10.74
C PRO A 118 33.14 -20.68 -9.22
N LYS A 119 34.31 -20.41 -8.64
CA LYS A 119 34.39 -19.92 -7.25
C LYS A 119 33.78 -18.53 -7.14
N ILE A 120 33.29 -18.18 -5.95
CA ILE A 120 32.72 -16.87 -5.71
C ILE A 120 33.73 -15.74 -6.01
N PRO A 121 33.31 -14.65 -6.70
CA PRO A 121 34.15 -13.47 -6.88
C PRO A 121 34.48 -12.78 -5.54
N LYS A 122 35.37 -11.79 -5.58
CA LYS A 122 35.74 -11.03 -4.37
C LYS A 122 34.55 -10.21 -3.86
N VAL A 123 34.05 -10.56 -2.69
CA VAL A 123 32.89 -9.92 -2.06
C VAL A 123 33.29 -8.74 -1.17
N SER A 124 32.57 -7.62 -1.28
CA SER A 124 32.70 -6.46 -0.39
C SER A 124 32.16 -6.76 1.01
N LEU A 125 32.64 -6.06 2.04
CA LEU A 125 32.23 -6.30 3.43
C LEU A 125 30.76 -5.97 3.71
N ASN A 126 30.16 -5.08 2.91
CA ASN A 126 28.80 -4.58 3.10
C ASN A 126 27.80 -5.18 2.10
N GLU A 127 28.22 -6.12 1.25
CA GLU A 127 27.39 -6.67 0.18
C GLU A 127 26.69 -7.97 0.62
N ASP A 128 25.36 -7.98 0.59
CA ASP A 128 24.54 -9.16 0.95
C ASP A 128 24.39 -10.15 -0.21
N VAL A 129 25.52 -10.76 -0.60
CA VAL A 129 25.57 -11.72 -1.72
C VAL A 129 24.75 -12.98 -1.42
N LEU A 130 24.86 -13.51 -0.21
CA LEU A 130 24.15 -14.71 0.21
C LEU A 130 22.63 -14.48 0.25
N GLY A 131 22.20 -13.33 0.76
CA GLY A 131 20.80 -12.97 0.80
C GLY A 131 20.23 -12.73 -0.60
N ALA A 132 20.97 -12.04 -1.48
CA ALA A 132 20.56 -11.86 -2.87
C ALA A 132 20.44 -13.19 -3.63
N LEU A 133 21.35 -14.14 -3.38
CA LEU A 133 21.27 -15.50 -3.91
C LEU A 133 20.09 -16.28 -3.33
N TYR A 134 19.87 -16.20 -2.02
CA TYR A 134 18.72 -16.87 -1.41
C TYR A 134 17.41 -16.38 -2.03
N GLN A 135 17.30 -15.07 -2.21
CA GLN A 135 16.18 -14.45 -2.90
C GLN A 135 16.05 -14.91 -4.35
N SER A 136 17.13 -15.02 -5.13
CA SER A 136 17.04 -15.49 -6.52
C SER A 136 16.60 -16.94 -6.64
N LEU A 137 16.90 -17.78 -5.64
CA LEU A 137 16.51 -19.19 -5.61
C LEU A 137 15.01 -19.39 -5.26
N LEU A 138 14.38 -18.46 -4.55
CA LEU A 138 12.96 -18.52 -4.16
C LEU A 138 11.99 -18.09 -5.28
N ALA A 139 10.87 -18.80 -5.41
CA ALA A 139 9.76 -18.43 -6.29
C ALA A 139 9.00 -17.18 -5.79
N GLU A 140 8.57 -16.30 -6.70
CA GLU A 140 7.79 -15.07 -6.42
C GLU A 140 6.53 -15.36 -5.60
N GLY A 141 5.86 -16.50 -5.84
CA GLY A 141 4.70 -16.93 -5.05
C GLY A 141 5.02 -17.24 -3.59
N ASN A 142 6.19 -17.83 -3.33
CA ASN A 142 6.65 -18.06 -1.95
C ASN A 142 7.01 -16.75 -1.27
N LYS A 143 7.72 -15.85 -1.95
CA LYS A 143 8.04 -14.50 -1.43
C LYS A 143 6.79 -13.72 -1.04
N ASN A 144 5.77 -13.72 -1.91
CA ASN A 144 4.47 -13.08 -1.63
C ASN A 144 3.74 -13.71 -0.43
N LYS A 145 3.84 -15.03 -0.22
CA LYS A 145 3.20 -15.72 0.91
C LYS A 145 3.86 -15.36 2.23
N ILE A 146 5.19 -15.28 2.25
CA ILE A 146 5.97 -15.08 3.48
C ILE A 146 6.28 -13.60 3.76
N GLY A 147 6.03 -12.72 2.78
CA GLY A 147 6.30 -11.28 2.84
C GLY A 147 7.78 -10.92 2.72
N SER A 148 8.61 -11.79 2.12
CA SER A 148 10.07 -11.62 2.07
C SER A 148 10.47 -10.86 0.81
N TYR A 149 10.49 -9.54 0.91
CA TYR A 149 11.15 -8.64 -0.03
C TYR A 149 12.21 -7.89 0.75
N TYR A 150 13.44 -7.92 0.26
CA TYR A 150 14.53 -7.21 0.92
C TYR A 150 14.39 -5.71 0.74
N THR A 151 15.07 -4.94 1.57
CA THR A 151 14.96 -3.47 1.56
C THR A 151 16.21 -2.89 0.93
N PRO A 152 16.12 -2.08 -0.15
CA PRO A 152 17.27 -1.42 -0.75
C PRO A 152 18.08 -0.56 0.23
N ASP A 153 19.40 -0.51 0.03
CA ASP A 153 20.33 0.21 0.93
C ASP A 153 19.98 1.69 1.12
N TRP A 154 19.50 2.36 0.07
CA TRP A 154 19.14 3.78 0.14
C TRP A 154 17.92 4.05 1.04
N ILE A 155 16.96 3.10 1.11
CA ILE A 155 15.82 3.19 2.05
C ILE A 155 16.30 2.94 3.47
N ILE A 156 17.14 1.91 3.65
CA ILE A 156 17.69 1.57 4.96
C ILE A 156 18.49 2.75 5.52
N SER A 157 19.36 3.34 4.68
CA SER A 157 20.19 4.49 5.05
C SER A 157 19.35 5.68 5.49
N ASP A 158 18.30 6.02 4.73
CA ASP A 158 17.38 7.11 5.07
C ASP A 158 16.63 6.85 6.40
N ILE A 159 16.17 5.62 6.64
CA ILE A 159 15.52 5.25 7.92
C ILE A 159 16.50 5.39 9.09
N LEU A 160 17.73 4.89 8.95
CA LEU A 160 18.75 4.94 10.00
C LEU A 160 19.22 6.37 10.27
N GLU A 161 19.33 7.20 9.24
CA GLU A 161 19.63 8.64 9.35
C GLU A 161 18.50 9.37 10.10
N GLY A 162 17.23 9.12 9.76
CA GLY A 162 16.08 9.68 10.47
C GLY A 162 16.03 9.29 11.94
N LEU A 163 16.46 8.06 12.27
CA LEU A 163 16.63 7.63 13.67
C LEU A 163 17.76 8.35 14.39
N ASN A 164 18.68 9.00 13.67
CA ASN A 164 19.94 9.52 14.19
C ASN A 164 20.70 8.42 14.94
N PHE A 165 20.72 7.22 14.34
CA PHE A 165 21.47 6.10 14.89
C PHE A 165 22.96 6.46 14.89
N LYS A 166 23.61 6.33 16.05
CA LYS A 166 25.05 6.54 16.23
C LYS A 166 25.71 5.20 16.52
N GLU A 167 27.04 5.14 16.53
CA GLU A 167 27.82 3.92 16.82
C GLU A 167 27.60 3.31 18.23
N GLU A 168 26.66 3.85 19.01
CA GLU A 168 26.35 3.50 20.40
C GLU A 168 24.84 3.26 20.57
N GLY A 169 24.49 2.29 21.42
CA GLY A 169 23.10 1.90 21.66
C GLY A 169 22.72 0.59 20.95
N THR A 170 21.70 -0.07 21.48
CA THR A 170 21.22 -1.35 20.95
C THR A 170 20.28 -1.13 19.76
N LEU A 171 20.51 -1.86 18.66
CA LEU A 171 19.66 -1.89 17.48
C LEU A 171 19.02 -3.28 17.34
N LEU A 172 17.70 -3.32 17.23
CA LEU A 172 16.95 -4.53 16.88
C LEU A 172 16.33 -4.43 15.49
N ASP A 173 16.53 -5.47 14.68
CA ASP A 173 15.70 -5.76 13.51
C ASP A 173 14.81 -7.00 13.79
N PRO A 174 13.51 -6.82 14.08
CA PRO A 174 12.62 -7.91 14.50
C PRO A 174 12.20 -8.87 13.37
N CYS A 175 12.56 -8.59 12.12
CA CYS A 175 12.35 -9.50 10.99
C CYS A 175 13.49 -9.33 9.98
N CYS A 176 14.69 -9.68 10.44
CA CYS A 176 15.92 -9.19 9.85
C CYS A 176 16.26 -9.78 8.48
N GLY A 177 15.61 -10.86 8.04
CA GLY A 177 15.99 -11.57 6.83
C GLY A 177 17.47 -11.95 6.88
N SER A 178 18.22 -11.55 5.85
CA SER A 178 19.69 -11.68 5.75
C SER A 178 20.50 -10.62 6.51
N GLY A 179 19.85 -9.77 7.31
CA GLY A 179 20.48 -8.78 8.18
C GLY A 179 20.68 -7.40 7.57
N ALA A 180 19.95 -7.03 6.52
CA ALA A 180 20.21 -5.80 5.75
C ALA A 180 20.28 -4.51 6.59
N PHE A 181 19.36 -4.30 7.55
CA PHE A 181 19.43 -3.12 8.45
C PHE A 181 20.67 -3.16 9.35
N LEU A 182 21.03 -4.35 9.87
CA LEU A 182 22.18 -4.54 10.74
C LEU A 182 23.51 -4.37 9.98
N LEU A 183 23.53 -4.69 8.68
CA LEU A 183 24.69 -4.51 7.81
C LEU A 183 24.88 -3.06 7.35
N ASN A 184 23.88 -2.20 7.50
CA ASN A 184 23.94 -0.79 7.08
C ASN A 184 24.30 0.18 8.22
N VAL A 185 24.65 -0.33 9.41
CA VAL A 185 25.16 0.49 10.53
C VAL A 185 26.62 0.21 10.82
N GLU A 186 27.39 1.22 11.20
CA GLU A 186 28.71 1.03 11.79
C GLU A 186 28.58 1.16 13.32
N VAL A 187 29.10 0.17 14.05
CA VAL A 187 29.07 0.14 15.51
C VAL A 187 30.43 -0.26 16.05
N ARG A 188 30.77 0.24 17.24
CA ARG A 188 32.02 -0.13 17.93
C ARG A 188 31.99 -1.55 18.49
N ASP A 189 30.81 -2.00 18.91
CA ASP A 189 30.60 -3.34 19.46
C ASP A 189 29.43 -4.02 18.72
N PRO A 190 29.70 -5.03 17.87
CA PRO A 190 28.64 -5.73 17.14
C PRO A 190 27.72 -6.57 18.05
N ASN A 191 28.06 -6.76 19.34
CA ASN A 191 27.13 -7.36 20.30
C ASN A 191 25.92 -6.46 20.60
N LEU A 192 25.94 -5.19 20.19
CA LEU A 192 24.79 -4.28 20.29
C LEU A 192 23.74 -4.48 19.18
N LEU A 193 24.04 -5.33 18.18
CA LEU A 193 23.15 -5.62 17.06
C LEU A 193 22.35 -6.88 17.34
N TYR A 194 21.02 -6.77 17.25
CA TYR A 194 20.08 -7.85 17.50
C TYR A 194 19.18 -8.06 16.29
N GLY A 195 18.88 -9.32 15.99
CA GLY A 195 17.97 -9.68 14.91
C GLY A 195 17.07 -10.85 15.29
N VAL A 196 15.85 -10.84 14.75
CA VAL A 196 14.96 -12.00 14.80
C VAL A 196 14.54 -12.34 13.38
N GLU A 197 14.62 -13.62 13.02
CA GLU A 197 14.17 -14.11 11.72
C GLU A 197 13.53 -15.48 11.90
N LYS A 198 12.38 -15.72 11.25
CA LYS A 198 11.65 -16.99 11.37
C LYS A 198 12.19 -18.06 10.41
N ASP A 199 12.80 -17.65 9.31
CA ASP A 199 13.39 -18.51 8.30
C ASP A 199 14.83 -18.85 8.66
N GLU A 200 15.10 -20.13 8.91
CA GLU A 200 16.41 -20.57 9.40
C GLU A 200 17.55 -20.31 8.41
N ILE A 201 17.28 -20.39 7.09
CA ILE A 201 18.31 -20.12 6.07
C ILE A 201 18.66 -18.62 6.10
N ALA A 202 17.66 -17.74 6.13
CA ALA A 202 17.89 -16.30 6.25
C ALA A 202 18.59 -15.94 7.57
N ALA A 203 18.20 -16.53 8.70
CA ALA A 203 18.87 -16.32 9.99
C ALA A 203 20.34 -16.76 9.96
N PHE A 204 20.66 -17.89 9.32
CA PHE A 204 22.04 -18.33 9.10
C PHE A 204 22.82 -17.32 8.24
N ILE A 205 22.22 -16.85 7.14
CA ILE A 205 22.81 -15.83 6.27
C ILE A 205 23.12 -14.55 7.06
N ALA A 206 22.18 -14.07 7.88
CA ALA A 206 22.38 -12.87 8.71
C ALA A 206 23.56 -13.02 9.68
N ARG A 207 23.71 -14.19 10.33
CA ARG A 207 24.86 -14.49 11.21
C ARG A 207 26.17 -14.45 10.43
N VAL A 208 26.22 -15.11 9.27
CA VAL A 208 27.42 -15.15 8.43
C VAL A 208 27.78 -13.76 7.91
N ASN A 209 26.80 -12.99 7.44
CA ASN A 209 27.02 -11.63 6.95
C ASN A 209 27.60 -10.72 8.04
N LEU A 210 27.08 -10.79 9.27
CA LEU A 210 27.60 -10.01 10.39
C LEU A 210 29.05 -10.40 10.75
N LEU A 211 29.38 -11.70 10.74
CA LEU A 211 30.75 -12.16 10.94
C LEU A 211 31.72 -11.69 9.85
N ILE A 212 31.26 -11.60 8.60
CA ILE A 212 32.05 -11.08 7.49
C ILE A 212 32.27 -9.58 7.67
N LYS A 213 31.21 -8.82 7.92
CA LYS A 213 31.26 -7.36 8.09
C LYS A 213 32.21 -6.98 9.22
N TYR A 214 32.02 -7.56 10.41
CA TYR A 214 32.84 -7.30 11.59
C TYR A 214 33.96 -8.34 11.74
N SER A 215 34.55 -8.77 10.64
CA SER A 215 35.62 -9.78 10.62
C SER A 215 36.86 -9.40 11.43
N HIS A 216 37.04 -8.13 11.81
CA HIS A 216 38.13 -7.69 12.68
C HIS A 216 37.84 -7.87 14.19
N ILE A 217 36.61 -8.22 14.56
CA ILE A 217 36.15 -8.42 15.94
C ILE A 217 35.76 -9.90 16.11
N ASP A 218 36.12 -10.50 17.25
CA ASP A 218 35.63 -11.83 17.61
C ASP A 218 34.37 -11.69 18.48
N PHE A 219 33.22 -12.10 17.94
CA PHE A 219 31.91 -11.96 18.59
C PHE A 219 30.92 -13.02 18.10
N SER A 220 29.82 -13.22 18.83
CA SER A 220 28.72 -14.08 18.37
C SER A 220 27.51 -13.21 17.98
N PRO A 221 27.08 -13.19 16.71
CA PRO A 221 25.92 -12.42 16.28
C PRO A 221 24.65 -12.76 17.07
N ASN A 222 23.96 -11.75 17.61
CA ASN A 222 22.71 -11.93 18.37
C ASN A 222 21.49 -12.07 17.44
N ILE A 223 21.52 -13.07 16.56
CA ILE A 223 20.42 -13.42 15.64
C ILE A 223 19.65 -14.62 16.18
N ILE A 224 18.41 -14.39 16.60
CA ILE A 224 17.50 -15.43 17.10
C ILE A 224 16.66 -15.95 15.94
N CYS A 225 16.68 -17.27 15.71
CA CYS A 225 15.76 -17.87 14.76
C CYS A 225 14.44 -18.20 15.44
N ALA A 226 13.44 -17.32 15.31
CA ALA A 226 12.13 -17.45 15.95
C ALA A 226 11.07 -16.61 15.22
N ASP A 227 9.79 -16.89 15.48
CA ASP A 227 8.71 -15.98 15.11
C ASP A 227 8.67 -14.81 16.10
N PHE A 228 9.03 -13.61 15.66
CA PHE A 228 8.97 -12.41 16.50
C PHE A 228 7.58 -12.15 17.06
N LEU A 229 6.50 -12.57 16.40
CA LEU A 229 5.13 -12.37 16.88
C LEU A 229 4.62 -13.47 17.82
N SER A 230 5.44 -14.49 18.12
CA SER A 230 5.12 -15.51 19.13
C SER A 230 4.93 -14.89 20.52
N GLU A 231 4.27 -15.63 21.42
CA GLU A 231 4.11 -15.25 22.83
C GLU A 231 5.43 -15.39 23.62
N ASP A 232 6.45 -16.01 23.03
CA ASP A 232 7.73 -16.24 23.68
C ASP A 232 8.45 -14.91 23.93
N ASN A 233 8.91 -14.76 25.17
CA ASN A 233 9.79 -13.67 25.52
C ASN A 233 11.24 -14.02 25.14
N LEU A 234 11.65 -13.62 23.94
CA LEU A 234 12.94 -13.98 23.34
C LEU A 234 14.17 -13.50 24.14
N TRP A 235 14.01 -12.47 24.99
CA TRP A 235 15.11 -11.88 25.75
C TRP A 235 14.82 -11.70 27.25
N GLY A 236 13.73 -12.28 27.77
CA GLY A 236 13.28 -12.09 29.14
C GLY A 236 12.66 -10.71 29.43
N ASP A 237 12.05 -10.53 30.61
CA ASP A 237 11.11 -9.42 30.87
C ASP A 237 11.75 -8.02 30.92
N ASN A 238 13.08 -7.95 30.99
CA ASN A 238 13.81 -6.70 31.21
C ASN A 238 14.50 -6.13 29.98
N MET A 239 14.62 -6.90 28.88
CA MET A 239 15.34 -6.42 27.70
C MET A 239 14.50 -5.39 26.95
N LYS A 240 15.11 -4.23 26.69
CA LYS A 240 14.56 -3.17 25.85
C LYS A 240 15.63 -2.60 24.95
N PHE A 241 15.21 -2.09 23.80
CA PHE A 241 16.11 -1.60 22.77
C PHE A 241 16.10 -0.07 22.66
N ASP A 242 17.26 0.51 22.31
CA ASP A 242 17.39 1.95 22.06
C ASP A 242 16.80 2.30 20.69
N PHE A 243 17.02 1.43 19.70
CA PHE A 243 16.53 1.59 18.34
C PHE A 243 15.94 0.29 17.82
N ILE A 244 14.85 0.38 17.06
CA ILE A 244 14.27 -0.76 16.35
C ILE A 244 13.97 -0.31 14.92
N ALA A 245 14.58 -0.97 13.93
CA ALA A 245 14.41 -0.60 12.53
C ALA A 245 14.20 -1.84 11.66
N THR A 246 13.22 -1.80 10.77
CA THR A 246 12.92 -2.94 9.88
C THR A 246 11.98 -2.62 8.73
N ASN A 247 11.83 -3.59 7.84
CA ASN A 247 10.74 -3.70 6.89
C ASN A 247 9.88 -4.93 7.25
N PRO A 248 8.79 -4.76 8.02
CA PRO A 248 7.94 -5.87 8.44
C PRO A 248 7.19 -6.48 7.25
N PRO A 249 6.81 -7.77 7.31
CA PRO A 249 6.04 -8.40 6.25
C PRO A 249 4.66 -7.74 6.08
N TRP A 250 4.26 -7.46 4.84
CA TRP A 250 2.95 -6.86 4.50
C TRP A 250 1.95 -7.92 4.05
N GLY A 251 0.69 -7.82 4.47
CA GLY A 251 -0.41 -8.63 3.95
C GLY A 251 -0.39 -10.13 4.33
N SER A 252 0.58 -10.58 5.15
CA SER A 252 0.51 -11.91 5.75
C SER A 252 -0.58 -11.89 6.82
N LYS A 253 -1.69 -12.60 6.55
CA LYS A 253 -2.78 -12.71 7.52
C LYS A 253 -2.28 -13.51 8.72
N ILE A 254 -2.22 -12.86 9.88
CA ILE A 254 -1.89 -13.55 11.12
C ILE A 254 -3.04 -14.52 11.42
N LYS A 255 -2.69 -15.79 11.67
CA LYS A 255 -3.66 -16.83 12.09
C LYS A 255 -4.04 -16.73 13.56
N TYR A 256 -3.21 -16.06 14.35
CA TYR A 256 -3.34 -15.85 15.78
C TYR A 256 -3.97 -14.48 16.08
N SER A 257 -5.07 -14.48 16.83
CA SER A 257 -5.63 -13.27 17.43
C SER A 257 -4.83 -12.97 18.71
N ASN A 258 -3.81 -12.12 18.63
CA ASN A 258 -3.24 -11.58 19.85
C ASN A 258 -4.26 -10.62 20.49
N LYS A 259 -4.57 -10.78 21.79
CA LYS A 259 -5.56 -9.94 22.50
C LYS A 259 -5.20 -8.45 22.53
N LEU A 260 -3.97 -8.09 22.17
CA LEU A 260 -3.43 -6.74 22.25
C LEU A 260 -3.87 -5.82 21.09
N VAL A 261 -4.22 -6.37 19.91
CA VAL A 261 -4.45 -5.59 18.69
C VAL A 261 -5.54 -6.21 17.83
N ASP A 262 -6.62 -5.46 17.56
CA ASP A 262 -7.65 -5.84 16.58
C ASP A 262 -7.23 -5.43 15.16
N SER A 263 -6.25 -6.16 14.61
CA SER A 263 -5.79 -6.00 13.22
C SER A 263 -5.46 -7.34 12.59
N LYS A 264 -5.76 -7.48 11.30
CA LYS A 264 -5.42 -8.67 10.49
C LYS A 264 -4.07 -8.55 9.78
N GLU A 265 -3.40 -7.41 9.93
CA GLU A 265 -2.23 -7.01 9.14
C GLU A 265 -0.96 -7.19 9.96
N SER A 266 -0.04 -8.04 9.48
CA SER A 266 1.17 -8.41 10.20
C SER A 266 2.01 -7.22 10.66
N PHE A 267 2.23 -6.23 9.80
CA PHE A 267 3.05 -5.07 10.11
C PHE A 267 2.54 -4.28 11.34
N VAL A 268 1.23 -4.28 11.61
CA VAL A 268 0.66 -3.61 12.79
C VAL A 268 1.10 -4.31 14.08
N HIS A 269 1.12 -5.63 14.09
CA HIS A 269 1.55 -6.42 15.25
C HIS A 269 3.05 -6.31 15.47
N PHE A 270 3.85 -6.31 14.40
CA PHE A 270 5.29 -6.03 14.48
C PHE A 270 5.56 -4.67 15.11
N PHE A 271 4.86 -3.63 14.67
CA PHE A 271 4.99 -2.29 15.22
C PHE A 271 4.62 -2.24 16.71
N ILE A 272 3.45 -2.76 17.11
CA ILE A 272 3.01 -2.70 18.51
C ILE A 272 3.93 -3.51 19.44
N LYS A 273 4.35 -4.72 19.04
CA LYS A 273 5.31 -5.50 19.86
C LYS A 273 6.66 -4.80 19.97
N SER A 274 7.16 -4.22 18.87
CA SER A 274 8.38 -3.42 18.86
C SER A 274 8.27 -2.20 19.77
N TYR A 275 7.15 -1.47 19.70
CA TYR A 275 6.90 -0.32 20.56
C TYR A 275 6.94 -0.69 22.05
N ASN A 276 6.43 -1.85 22.43
CA ASN A 276 6.43 -2.30 23.83
C ASN A 276 7.83 -2.61 24.38
N ILE A 277 8.72 -3.15 23.54
CA ILE A 277 10.12 -3.46 23.90
C ILE A 277 11.09 -2.30 23.62
N LEU A 278 10.60 -1.15 23.16
CA LEU A 278 11.40 0.06 23.00
C LEU A 278 11.58 0.79 24.34
N LYS A 279 12.81 1.27 24.59
CA LYS A 279 13.11 2.16 25.72
C LYS A 279 12.37 3.50 25.59
N SER A 280 12.14 4.17 26.72
CA SER A 280 11.65 5.55 26.70
C SER A 280 12.71 6.44 26.06
N GLY A 281 12.33 7.30 25.12
CA GLY A 281 13.23 8.09 24.29
C GLY A 281 13.89 7.33 23.13
N GLY A 282 13.69 6.01 23.04
CA GLY A 282 14.20 5.19 21.94
C GLY A 282 13.46 5.44 20.63
N GLY A 283 14.09 5.06 19.51
CA GLY A 283 13.59 5.29 18.15
C GLY A 283 13.04 4.04 17.46
N ILE A 284 11.93 4.18 16.73
CA ILE A 284 11.42 3.19 15.77
C ILE A 284 11.48 3.75 14.36
N GLY A 285 12.11 3.02 13.44
CA GLY A 285 12.19 3.39 12.03
C GLY A 285 11.69 2.25 11.15
N PHE A 286 10.44 2.31 10.70
CA PHE A 286 9.79 1.19 10.02
C PHE A 286 9.36 1.58 8.61
N LEU A 287 9.48 0.63 7.68
CA LEU A 287 8.86 0.71 6.37
C LEU A 287 7.42 0.16 6.42
N PHE A 288 6.46 0.92 5.90
CA PHE A 288 5.04 0.55 5.89
C PHE A 288 4.45 0.66 4.48
N PRO A 289 3.38 -0.10 4.16
CA PRO A 289 2.57 0.22 3.00
C PRO A 289 1.93 1.60 3.18
N GLU A 290 1.86 2.42 2.12
CA GLU A 290 1.29 3.78 2.16
C GLU A 290 -0.15 3.79 2.70
N SER A 291 -0.87 2.68 2.55
CA SER A 291 -2.23 2.52 3.08
C SER A 291 -2.35 2.82 4.58
N ILE A 292 -1.27 2.66 5.36
CA ILE A 292 -1.26 3.02 6.79
C ILE A 292 -1.72 4.45 7.03
N LEU A 293 -1.47 5.37 6.09
CA LEU A 293 -1.79 6.79 6.22
C LEU A 293 -3.29 7.08 6.17
N ASN A 294 -4.08 6.31 5.42
CA ASN A 294 -5.47 6.68 5.13
C ASN A 294 -6.52 5.56 5.19
N VAL A 295 -6.15 4.30 4.95
CA VAL A 295 -7.13 3.22 4.84
C VAL A 295 -7.78 2.96 6.20
N LYS A 296 -9.11 2.82 6.21
CA LYS A 296 -9.93 2.60 7.42
C LYS A 296 -9.47 1.41 8.28
N ALA A 297 -8.99 0.33 7.65
CA ALA A 297 -8.50 -0.86 8.36
C ALA A 297 -7.28 -0.57 9.27
N HIS A 298 -6.58 0.55 9.07
CA HIS A 298 -5.43 0.94 9.87
C HIS A 298 -5.73 2.15 10.78
N LYS A 299 -7.02 2.47 11.01
CA LYS A 299 -7.42 3.55 11.92
C LYS A 299 -6.83 3.37 13.33
N PHE A 300 -6.86 2.13 13.86
CA PHE A 300 -6.36 1.82 15.20
C PHE A 300 -4.89 2.23 15.40
N ILE A 301 -4.00 1.88 14.45
CA ILE A 301 -2.57 2.22 14.57
C ILE A 301 -2.34 3.73 14.44
N ARG A 302 -3.13 4.42 13.61
CA ARG A 302 -3.09 5.89 13.54
C ARG A 302 -3.54 6.54 14.84
N GLU A 303 -4.62 6.06 15.45
CA GLU A 303 -5.08 6.54 16.77
C GLU A 303 -4.04 6.30 17.86
N PHE A 304 -3.39 5.13 17.84
CA PHE A 304 -2.28 4.83 18.74
C PHE A 304 -1.14 5.85 18.59
N ILE A 305 -0.68 6.11 17.37
CA ILE A 305 0.40 7.07 17.10
C ILE A 305 -0.02 8.50 17.49
N ILE A 306 -1.24 8.93 17.15
CA ILE A 306 -1.79 10.24 17.52
C ILE A 306 -1.87 10.42 19.03
N THR A 307 -2.26 9.38 19.76
CA THR A 307 -2.40 9.44 21.22
C THR A 307 -1.05 9.59 21.92
N ASN A 308 0.00 8.94 21.40
CA ASN A 308 1.35 9.05 21.97
C ASN A 308 2.10 10.31 21.52
N GLN A 309 1.68 10.95 20.42
CA GLN A 309 2.31 12.15 19.82
C GLN A 309 3.81 12.02 19.56
N ASP A 310 4.27 10.81 19.25
CA ASP A 310 5.67 10.45 19.14
C ASP A 310 6.13 10.14 17.71
N LEU A 311 5.34 10.52 16.71
CA LEU A 311 5.76 10.53 15.30
C LEU A 311 6.58 11.79 15.01
N HIS A 312 7.78 11.61 14.46
CA HIS A 312 8.71 12.69 14.12
C HIS A 312 8.80 12.91 12.62
N GLU A 313 8.82 11.82 11.84
CA GLU A 313 9.01 11.90 10.39
C GLU A 313 8.11 10.91 9.64
N ILE A 314 7.59 11.36 8.48
CA ILE A 314 6.99 10.53 7.43
C ILE A 314 7.76 10.78 6.13
N HIS A 315 8.32 9.73 5.54
CA HIS A 315 8.92 9.83 4.21
C HIS A 315 8.12 9.02 3.20
N LYS A 316 7.59 9.71 2.18
CA LYS A 316 6.97 9.10 1.00
C LYS A 316 7.97 8.91 -0.13
N TYR A 317 8.16 7.66 -0.54
CA TYR A 317 9.11 7.35 -1.61
C TYR A 317 8.43 7.31 -2.98
N LYS A 318 9.09 7.89 -3.99
CA LYS A 318 8.69 7.80 -5.41
C LYS A 318 9.01 6.45 -6.05
N ALA A 319 10.04 5.78 -5.54
CA ALA A 319 10.59 4.58 -6.15
C ALA A 319 9.72 3.35 -5.84
N SER A 320 9.60 2.46 -6.82
CA SER A 320 9.29 1.05 -6.57
C SER A 320 10.59 0.26 -6.57
N PHE A 321 10.79 -0.65 -5.62
CA PHE A 321 11.89 -1.62 -5.70
C PHE A 321 11.36 -3.00 -6.09
N THR A 322 12.25 -3.81 -6.69
CA THR A 322 11.87 -5.04 -7.39
C THR A 322 11.00 -5.98 -6.56
N GLY A 323 9.84 -6.33 -7.12
CA GLY A 323 8.91 -7.30 -6.54
C GLY A 323 7.76 -6.69 -5.73
N VAL A 324 7.86 -5.42 -5.34
CA VAL A 324 6.80 -4.68 -4.65
C VAL A 324 5.97 -3.88 -5.64
N SER A 325 4.63 -3.95 -5.50
CA SER A 325 3.68 -3.24 -6.39
C SER A 325 2.80 -2.23 -5.66
N THR A 326 3.02 -2.05 -4.37
CA THR A 326 2.28 -1.15 -3.48
C THR A 326 3.23 -0.02 -3.09
N ASN A 327 2.72 1.21 -3.10
CA ASN A 327 3.47 2.36 -2.57
C ASN A 327 3.77 2.15 -1.09
N PHE A 328 4.86 2.74 -0.63
CA PHE A 328 5.34 2.56 0.73
C PHE A 328 5.90 3.87 1.29
N VAL A 329 5.94 3.94 2.61
CA VAL A 329 6.40 5.08 3.38
C VAL A 329 7.25 4.60 4.54
N SER A 330 8.21 5.39 4.98
CA SER A 330 8.84 5.16 6.29
C SER A 330 8.22 6.08 7.33
N LEU A 331 8.15 5.59 8.56
CA LEU A 331 7.77 6.38 9.73
C LEU A 331 8.89 6.31 10.76
N ILE A 332 9.31 7.48 11.26
CA ILE A 332 10.27 7.60 12.37
C ILE A 332 9.52 8.06 13.62
N LEU A 333 9.57 7.26 14.67
CA LEU A 333 8.94 7.54 15.95
C LEU A 333 9.96 7.56 17.08
N ARG A 334 9.72 8.38 18.12
CA ARG A 334 10.55 8.44 19.33
C ARG A 334 9.69 8.33 20.58
N LYS A 335 9.65 7.16 21.20
CA LYS A 335 8.69 6.84 22.27
C LYS A 335 8.80 7.81 23.45
N ASN A 336 7.66 8.33 23.90
CA ASN A 336 7.54 9.35 24.95
C ASN A 336 8.30 10.65 24.66
N ASN A 337 8.67 10.92 23.40
CA ASN A 337 9.26 12.18 22.96
C ASN A 337 8.25 12.89 22.07
N ILE A 338 7.45 13.76 22.69
CA ILE A 338 6.39 14.51 22.03
C ILE A 338 7.01 15.46 21.00
N SER A 339 6.51 15.41 19.77
CA SER A 339 6.84 16.38 18.73
C SER A 339 5.73 17.41 18.53
N ASN A 340 6.09 18.68 18.28
CA ASN A 340 5.11 19.74 18.00
C ASN A 340 4.49 19.62 16.59
N SER A 341 5.28 19.13 15.64
CA SER A 341 4.91 18.89 14.24
C SER A 341 5.49 17.55 13.77
N VAL A 342 5.01 17.07 12.63
CA VAL A 342 5.57 15.92 11.95
C VAL A 342 6.28 16.41 10.70
N ILE A 343 7.55 16.07 10.54
CA ILE A 343 8.32 16.36 9.33
C ILE A 343 7.86 15.41 8.24
N VAL A 344 7.55 15.94 7.06
CA VAL A 344 7.16 15.15 5.90
C VAL A 344 8.15 15.38 4.77
N LYS A 345 8.71 14.28 4.24
CA LYS A 345 9.43 14.23 2.97
C LYS A 345 8.49 13.64 1.92
N ASP A 346 8.12 14.42 0.89
CA ASP A 346 7.26 13.91 -0.18
C ASP A 346 8.03 13.14 -1.27
N GLU A 347 7.33 12.62 -2.26
CA GLU A 347 7.90 11.84 -3.38
C GLU A 347 8.89 12.63 -4.27
N LYS A 348 9.02 13.95 -4.04
CA LYS A 348 9.99 14.82 -4.73
C LYS A 348 11.08 15.30 -3.77
N ASP A 349 11.21 14.68 -2.60
CA ASP A 349 12.12 15.04 -1.52
C ASP A 349 11.90 16.46 -0.98
N ASN A 350 10.71 17.04 -1.18
CA ASN A 350 10.38 18.30 -0.52
C ASN A 350 10.09 18.04 0.95
N VAL A 351 10.70 18.86 1.81
CA VAL A 351 10.54 18.78 3.27
C VAL A 351 9.59 19.88 3.74
N PHE A 352 8.59 19.50 4.56
CA PHE A 352 7.68 20.45 5.20
C PHE A 352 7.12 19.91 6.51
N ASP A 353 6.71 20.81 7.40
CA ASP A 353 6.07 20.46 8.67
C ASP A 353 4.56 20.29 8.50
N VAL A 354 4.02 19.27 9.17
CA VAL A 354 2.59 19.00 9.30
C VAL A 354 2.16 19.11 10.76
N ASN A 355 1.08 19.82 11.02
CA ASN A 355 0.54 19.97 12.37
C ASN A 355 -0.32 18.76 12.77
N TRP A 356 -0.19 18.32 14.02
CA TRP A 356 -0.92 17.17 14.57
C TRP A 356 -2.45 17.28 14.53
N ASP A 357 -2.98 18.50 14.68
CA ASP A 357 -4.42 18.74 14.66
C ASP A 357 -5.06 18.33 13.32
N THR A 358 -4.30 18.39 12.23
CA THR A 358 -4.75 17.96 10.91
C THR A 358 -5.10 16.47 10.87
N PHE A 359 -4.44 15.62 11.66
CA PHE A 359 -4.74 14.18 11.71
C PHE A 359 -6.09 13.86 12.36
N SER A 360 -6.77 14.86 12.93
CA SER A 360 -8.12 14.75 13.46
C SER A 360 -9.21 15.28 12.52
N LEU A 361 -8.86 15.75 11.32
CA LEU A 361 -9.82 16.31 10.35
C LEU A 361 -10.83 15.29 9.82
N THR A 362 -10.53 14.00 9.92
CA THR A 362 -11.42 12.93 9.44
C THR A 362 -11.75 11.94 10.54
N SER A 363 -12.92 11.32 10.43
CA SER A 363 -13.40 10.26 11.32
C SER A 363 -12.49 9.03 11.30
N ASN A 364 -11.82 8.80 10.16
CA ASN A 364 -10.84 7.73 9.97
C ASN A 364 -9.43 8.10 10.45
N LYS A 365 -9.23 9.29 11.02
CA LYS A 365 -7.92 9.76 11.52
C LYS A 365 -6.83 9.65 10.46
N VAL A 366 -7.16 10.02 9.23
CA VAL A 366 -6.20 10.05 8.11
C VAL A 366 -5.03 10.96 8.48
N PHE A 367 -3.80 10.53 8.22
CA PHE A 367 -2.62 11.39 8.33
C PHE A 367 -2.61 12.34 7.13
N THR A 368 -3.36 13.44 7.25
CA THR A 368 -3.46 14.48 6.22
C THR A 368 -2.15 15.24 6.14
N LEU A 369 -1.39 15.05 5.06
CA LEU A 369 -0.06 15.64 4.87
C LEU A 369 -0.18 17.08 4.32
N LEU A 370 -0.87 17.95 5.06
CA LEU A 370 -1.17 19.32 4.62
C LEU A 370 0.05 20.25 4.82
N ARG A 371 0.43 20.95 3.75
CA ARG A 371 1.30 22.12 3.86
C ARG A 371 0.56 23.25 4.57
N LYS A 372 1.29 24.29 4.99
CA LYS A 372 0.71 25.41 5.76
C LYS A 372 -0.42 26.12 5.02
N ASP A 373 -0.19 26.48 3.77
CA ASP A 373 -1.16 27.08 2.85
C ASP A 373 -2.38 26.18 2.61
N GLU A 374 -2.14 24.88 2.42
CA GLU A 374 -3.20 23.88 2.25
C GLU A 374 -4.05 23.73 3.51
N LYS A 375 -3.43 23.77 4.70
CA LYS A 375 -4.10 23.77 5.99
C LYS A 375 -5.00 24.99 6.16
N GLU A 376 -4.50 26.19 5.86
CA GLU A 376 -5.27 27.44 5.96
C GLU A 376 -6.54 27.40 5.09
N ILE A 377 -6.47 26.80 3.90
CA ILE A 377 -7.64 26.56 3.04
C ILE A 377 -8.64 25.63 3.71
N VAL A 378 -8.19 24.45 4.18
CA VAL A 378 -9.08 23.45 4.81
C VAL A 378 -9.74 24.02 6.06
N GLU A 379 -8.99 24.77 6.88
CA GLU A 379 -9.52 25.44 8.06
C GLU A 379 -10.55 26.51 7.70
N SER A 380 -10.32 27.31 6.65
CA SER A 380 -11.31 28.28 6.17
C SER A 380 -12.59 27.57 5.75
N VAL A 381 -12.48 26.47 5.01
CA VAL A 381 -13.65 25.67 4.59
C VAL A 381 -14.42 25.16 5.80
N ILE A 382 -13.74 24.52 6.76
CA ILE A 382 -14.38 23.96 7.96
C ILE A 382 -15.05 25.07 8.78
N LYS A 383 -14.41 26.23 8.94
CA LYS A 383 -14.93 27.36 9.69
C LYS A 383 -16.26 27.89 9.15
N HIS A 384 -16.46 27.88 7.83
CA HIS A 384 -17.69 28.35 7.19
C HIS A 384 -18.70 27.22 6.92
N SER A 385 -18.37 25.99 7.31
CA SER A 385 -19.23 24.83 7.06
C SER A 385 -20.20 24.57 8.21
N LYS A 386 -21.44 24.22 7.86
CA LYS A 386 -22.52 23.91 8.79
C LYS A 386 -23.09 22.51 8.58
N TYR A 387 -23.01 22.01 7.35
CA TYR A 387 -23.64 20.76 6.92
C TYR A 387 -22.62 19.78 6.37
N SER A 388 -23.07 18.55 6.14
CA SER A 388 -22.32 17.49 5.47
C SER A 388 -23.28 16.62 4.66
N LEU A 389 -22.75 15.62 3.94
CA LEU A 389 -23.57 14.65 3.21
C LEU A 389 -24.03 13.46 4.07
N GLU A 390 -23.83 13.49 5.39
CA GLU A 390 -24.19 12.39 6.30
C GLU A 390 -25.69 12.04 6.25
N SER A 391 -26.56 13.05 6.18
CA SER A 391 -28.01 12.87 6.09
C SER A 391 -28.51 12.50 4.70
N SER A 392 -27.64 12.44 3.69
CA SER A 392 -28.02 12.13 2.31
C SER A 392 -28.32 10.65 2.09
N LYS A 393 -29.09 10.33 1.04
CA LYS A 393 -29.35 8.93 0.66
C LYS A 393 -28.32 8.45 -0.34
N TRP A 394 -27.91 7.21 -0.19
CA TRP A 394 -26.84 6.62 -1.00
C TRP A 394 -27.23 5.23 -1.48
N ALA A 395 -26.81 4.89 -2.70
CA ALA A 395 -26.89 3.53 -3.21
C ALA A 395 -25.64 3.15 -4.00
N LEU A 396 -25.29 1.86 -3.93
CA LEU A 396 -24.37 1.27 -4.88
C LEU A 396 -25.10 1.06 -6.21
N GLY A 397 -24.37 1.19 -7.32
CA GLY A 397 -24.85 0.67 -8.59
C GLY A 397 -25.05 -0.86 -8.51
N ILE A 398 -25.86 -1.40 -9.41
CA ILE A 398 -26.22 -2.81 -9.50
C ILE A 398 -24.94 -3.65 -9.64
N VAL A 399 -24.81 -4.67 -8.79
CA VAL A 399 -23.81 -5.73 -8.92
C VAL A 399 -24.51 -6.92 -9.58
N THR A 400 -24.26 -7.13 -10.86
CA THR A 400 -24.97 -8.16 -11.63
C THR A 400 -24.56 -9.58 -11.26
N GLY A 401 -23.32 -9.77 -10.78
CA GLY A 401 -22.65 -11.07 -10.62
C GLY A 401 -22.19 -11.72 -11.94
N ASP A 402 -22.73 -11.27 -13.08
CA ASP A 402 -22.46 -11.83 -14.40
C ASP A 402 -22.72 -10.79 -15.51
N ASN A 403 -21.80 -9.83 -15.63
CA ASN A 403 -21.90 -8.76 -16.64
C ASN A 403 -21.99 -9.30 -18.08
N LYS A 404 -21.44 -10.48 -18.37
CA LYS A 404 -21.37 -11.00 -19.75
C LYS A 404 -22.75 -11.38 -20.28
N ASN A 405 -23.58 -12.00 -19.44
CA ASN A 405 -24.87 -12.54 -19.86
C ASN A 405 -26.04 -11.60 -19.55
N LYS A 406 -25.82 -10.57 -18.74
CA LYS A 406 -26.87 -9.63 -18.31
C LYS A 406 -26.82 -8.26 -18.98
N LEU A 407 -25.71 -7.91 -19.63
CA LEU A 407 -25.54 -6.60 -20.27
C LEU A 407 -25.51 -6.75 -21.78
N PHE A 408 -26.44 -6.06 -22.43
CA PHE A 408 -26.61 -6.06 -23.88
C PHE A 408 -26.07 -4.76 -24.46
N SER A 409 -25.48 -4.82 -25.66
CA SER A 409 -24.97 -3.62 -26.35
C SER A 409 -26.03 -2.95 -27.22
N ASN A 410 -27.07 -3.69 -27.60
CA ASN A 410 -28.17 -3.20 -28.41
C ASN A 410 -29.44 -3.14 -27.56
N TYR A 411 -30.31 -2.18 -27.87
CA TYR A 411 -31.62 -2.10 -27.25
C TYR A 411 -32.57 -3.13 -27.87
N GLU A 412 -33.36 -3.77 -27.01
CA GLU A 412 -34.44 -4.69 -27.35
C GLU A 412 -35.63 -4.39 -26.42
N SER A 413 -36.83 -4.82 -26.83
CA SER A 413 -38.04 -4.60 -26.02
C SER A 413 -37.92 -5.26 -24.65
N GLY A 414 -38.23 -4.52 -23.59
CA GLY A 414 -38.10 -4.99 -22.20
C GLY A 414 -36.73 -4.76 -21.56
N LEU A 415 -35.76 -4.20 -22.30
CA LEU A 415 -34.50 -3.75 -21.73
C LEU A 415 -34.56 -2.29 -21.28
N GLU A 416 -33.85 -1.99 -20.20
CA GLU A 416 -33.66 -0.63 -19.70
C GLU A 416 -32.21 -0.17 -19.92
N LYS A 417 -32.02 1.14 -20.10
CA LYS A 417 -30.68 1.74 -20.14
C LYS A 417 -29.97 1.52 -18.81
N ILE A 418 -28.71 1.10 -18.87
CA ILE A 418 -27.84 1.03 -17.69
C ILE A 418 -26.50 1.69 -17.98
N TYR A 419 -26.09 2.57 -17.08
CA TYR A 419 -24.87 3.35 -17.22
C TYR A 419 -23.72 2.69 -16.45
N THR A 420 -22.51 2.82 -16.98
CA THR A 420 -21.28 2.43 -16.30
C THR A 420 -20.50 3.69 -15.90
N GLY A 421 -19.44 3.51 -15.12
CA GLY A 421 -18.52 4.59 -14.80
C GLY A 421 -17.95 5.31 -16.03
N LYS A 422 -17.94 4.70 -17.22
CA LYS A 422 -17.42 5.32 -18.45
C LYS A 422 -18.32 6.41 -19.01
N GLU A 423 -19.63 6.30 -18.80
CA GLU A 423 -20.62 7.25 -19.31
C GLU A 423 -20.82 8.46 -18.39
N ILE A 424 -20.22 8.47 -17.20
CA ILE A 424 -20.33 9.59 -16.26
C ILE A 424 -19.31 10.67 -16.64
N GLU A 425 -19.77 11.87 -17.00
CA GLU A 425 -18.95 13.07 -17.14
C GLU A 425 -19.30 14.09 -16.05
N LYS A 426 -18.50 15.15 -15.91
CA LYS A 426 -18.90 16.26 -15.04
C LYS A 426 -20.24 16.80 -15.54
N TYR A 427 -21.16 16.98 -14.61
CA TYR A 427 -22.53 17.46 -14.80
C TYR A 427 -23.48 16.53 -15.58
N ARG A 428 -23.02 15.86 -16.65
CA ARG A 428 -23.90 15.13 -17.58
C ARG A 428 -23.61 13.65 -17.73
N LEU A 429 -24.63 12.92 -18.17
CA LEU A 429 -24.52 11.54 -18.63
C LEU A 429 -24.33 11.47 -20.14
N LYS A 430 -23.32 10.72 -20.59
CA LYS A 430 -23.20 10.32 -22.00
C LYS A 430 -24.31 9.34 -22.37
N THR A 431 -24.55 9.15 -23.66
CA THR A 431 -25.46 8.10 -24.14
C THR A 431 -25.11 6.74 -23.56
N ALA A 432 -26.11 6.05 -23.00
CA ALA A 432 -25.95 4.70 -22.49
C ALA A 432 -25.52 3.75 -23.62
N THR A 433 -24.45 2.98 -23.36
CA THR A 433 -23.92 1.98 -24.30
C THR A 433 -24.34 0.55 -23.93
N LYS A 434 -25.07 0.41 -22.81
CA LYS A 434 -25.48 -0.87 -22.24
C LYS A 434 -26.95 -0.85 -21.84
N PHE A 435 -27.54 -2.03 -21.94
CA PHE A 435 -28.94 -2.28 -21.63
C PHE A 435 -29.06 -3.55 -20.78
N ILE A 436 -30.11 -3.63 -19.96
CA ILE A 436 -30.31 -4.72 -18.99
C ILE A 436 -31.79 -5.05 -18.83
N VAL A 437 -32.12 -6.33 -18.62
CA VAL A 437 -33.44 -6.70 -18.08
C VAL A 437 -33.40 -6.41 -16.58
N TYR A 438 -34.22 -5.47 -16.11
CA TYR A 438 -34.26 -5.14 -14.70
C TYR A 438 -35.08 -6.18 -13.92
N ASP A 439 -34.41 -7.25 -13.49
CA ASP A 439 -34.93 -8.25 -12.58
C ASP A 439 -34.07 -8.27 -11.30
N ARG A 440 -34.65 -7.76 -10.21
CA ARG A 440 -33.97 -7.57 -8.93
C ARG A 440 -33.47 -8.86 -8.33
N ASP A 441 -34.28 -9.91 -8.41
CA ASP A 441 -33.98 -11.23 -7.81
C ASP A 441 -32.84 -11.92 -8.55
N SER A 442 -32.60 -11.53 -9.80
CA SER A 442 -31.47 -12.04 -10.57
C SER A 442 -30.13 -11.49 -10.08
N PHE A 443 -30.06 -10.28 -9.49
CA PHE A 443 -28.80 -9.58 -9.24
C PHE A 443 -28.09 -10.02 -7.96
N GLN A 444 -26.75 -9.97 -7.96
CA GLN A 444 -25.95 -10.30 -6.78
C GLN A 444 -26.14 -9.26 -5.67
N GLN A 445 -26.27 -7.98 -6.03
CA GLN A 445 -26.58 -6.91 -5.09
C GLN A 445 -27.31 -5.79 -5.82
N VAL A 446 -28.39 -5.32 -5.22
CA VAL A 446 -29.24 -4.26 -5.75
C VAL A 446 -29.72 -3.37 -4.59
N ALA A 447 -29.73 -2.06 -4.79
CA ALA A 447 -30.26 -1.11 -3.81
C ALA A 447 -31.80 -1.04 -3.90
N LYS A 448 -32.42 -0.17 -3.09
CA LYS A 448 -33.87 0.04 -3.13
C LYS A 448 -34.28 0.81 -4.41
N ASP A 449 -35.40 0.41 -5.02
CA ASP A 449 -35.93 1.07 -6.23
C ASP A 449 -36.18 2.56 -6.02
N GLU A 450 -36.62 2.98 -4.84
CA GLU A 450 -36.83 4.40 -4.51
C GLU A 450 -35.58 5.27 -4.75
N ILE A 451 -34.38 4.68 -4.69
CA ILE A 451 -33.13 5.40 -4.95
C ILE A 451 -32.80 5.37 -6.45
N TYR A 452 -32.96 4.22 -7.12
CA TYR A 452 -32.75 4.15 -8.58
C TYR A 452 -33.76 4.99 -9.36
N ARG A 453 -35.01 5.03 -8.87
CA ARG A 453 -36.14 5.69 -9.52
C ARG A 453 -36.46 7.06 -8.93
N ALA A 454 -35.53 7.65 -8.16
CA ALA A 454 -35.68 9.01 -7.69
C ALA A 454 -35.81 9.99 -8.87
N ASN A 455 -36.70 10.97 -8.71
CA ASN A 455 -36.96 12.02 -9.70
C ASN A 455 -35.70 12.82 -10.05
N GLU A 456 -34.85 13.06 -9.06
CA GLU A 456 -33.54 13.68 -9.22
C GLU A 456 -32.53 12.93 -8.36
N LYS A 457 -31.37 12.66 -8.93
CA LYS A 457 -30.22 12.10 -8.20
C LYS A 457 -28.92 12.47 -8.88
N LEU A 458 -27.85 12.41 -8.10
CA LEU A 458 -26.49 12.49 -8.57
C LEU A 458 -25.90 11.10 -8.70
N VAL A 459 -25.02 10.94 -9.67
CA VAL A 459 -24.26 9.71 -9.88
C VAL A 459 -22.80 10.00 -10.13
N TYR A 460 -21.93 9.15 -9.59
CA TYR A 460 -20.49 9.43 -9.59
C TYR A 460 -19.64 8.20 -9.87
N LYS A 461 -18.47 8.42 -10.46
CA LYS A 461 -17.49 7.37 -10.73
C LYS A 461 -16.94 6.80 -9.43
N PHE A 462 -17.10 5.50 -9.21
CA PHE A 462 -16.58 4.86 -8.00
C PHE A 462 -15.05 4.70 -8.03
N VAL A 463 -14.49 4.42 -9.22
CA VAL A 463 -13.04 4.26 -9.42
C VAL A 463 -12.54 5.44 -10.25
N SER A 464 -12.09 6.48 -9.58
CA SER A 464 -11.51 7.67 -10.20
C SER A 464 -10.67 8.42 -9.17
N ASN A 465 -9.55 8.98 -9.63
CA ASN A 465 -8.78 9.94 -8.85
C ASN A 465 -9.40 11.35 -8.85
N LYS A 466 -10.52 11.55 -9.57
CA LYS A 466 -11.26 12.81 -9.61
C LYS A 466 -12.71 12.60 -9.20
N LEU A 467 -13.26 13.57 -8.48
CA LEU A 467 -14.69 13.72 -8.30
C LEU A 467 -15.31 14.06 -9.66
N VAL A 468 -16.22 13.19 -10.09
CA VAL A 468 -16.95 13.34 -11.34
C VAL A 468 -18.39 12.93 -11.05
N PHE A 469 -19.25 13.93 -10.89
CA PHE A 469 -20.67 13.77 -10.64
C PHE A 469 -21.48 14.21 -11.85
N ALA A 470 -22.47 13.40 -12.21
CA ALA A 470 -23.47 13.73 -13.21
C ALA A 470 -24.86 13.80 -12.58
N TYR A 471 -25.73 14.59 -13.18
CA TYR A 471 -27.13 14.71 -12.84
C TYR A 471 -27.96 13.68 -13.61
N ASP A 472 -28.91 13.04 -12.93
CA ASP A 472 -29.91 12.17 -13.54
C ASP A 472 -31.30 12.53 -13.03
N ASP A 473 -32.17 12.92 -13.96
CA ASP A 473 -33.60 13.15 -13.78
C ASP A 473 -34.47 12.15 -14.55
N THR A 474 -33.85 11.09 -15.09
CA THR A 474 -34.50 10.12 -15.98
C THR A 474 -34.83 8.78 -15.32
N ALA A 475 -34.65 8.66 -14.00
CA ALA A 475 -34.83 7.41 -13.26
C ALA A 475 -33.97 6.23 -13.77
N SER A 476 -32.75 6.54 -14.26
CA SER A 476 -31.85 5.57 -14.90
C SER A 476 -31.20 4.57 -13.94
N LEU A 477 -30.73 3.44 -14.48
CA LEU A 477 -29.99 2.40 -13.75
C LEU A 477 -28.47 2.56 -13.91
N PHE A 478 -27.71 2.14 -12.91
CA PHE A 478 -26.24 2.26 -12.89
C PHE A 478 -25.60 0.95 -12.43
N LEU A 479 -24.48 0.56 -13.04
CA LEU A 479 -23.64 -0.54 -12.54
C LEU A 479 -22.77 -0.07 -11.38
N ASN A 480 -22.29 -1.00 -10.55
CA ASN A 480 -21.39 -0.76 -9.41
C ASN A 480 -20.04 -0.05 -9.71
N SER A 481 -19.78 0.30 -10.98
CA SER A 481 -18.71 1.22 -11.38
C SER A 481 -19.10 2.70 -11.22
N ALA A 482 -20.39 2.98 -11.02
CA ALA A 482 -20.97 4.26 -10.68
C ALA A 482 -21.93 4.10 -9.47
N ASN A 483 -21.85 5.02 -8.53
CA ASN A 483 -22.69 5.01 -7.32
C ASN A 483 -23.62 6.22 -7.33
N ILE A 484 -24.64 6.17 -6.49
CA ILE A 484 -25.75 7.11 -6.47
C ILE A 484 -25.76 7.89 -5.16
N LEU A 485 -26.01 9.18 -5.27
CA LEU A 485 -26.21 10.14 -4.18
C LEU A 485 -27.51 10.91 -4.44
N ILE A 486 -28.44 10.88 -3.49
CA ILE A 486 -29.54 11.84 -3.43
C ILE A 486 -29.21 12.80 -2.29
N PRO A 487 -28.70 14.00 -2.60
CA PRO A 487 -28.19 14.90 -1.58
C PRO A 487 -29.34 15.44 -0.71
N GLN A 488 -29.07 15.59 0.58
CA GLN A 488 -30.01 16.16 1.55
C GLN A 488 -29.28 17.21 2.40
N ILE A 489 -28.96 18.34 1.78
CA ILE A 489 -28.33 19.50 2.43
C ILE A 489 -29.37 20.62 2.52
N PRO A 490 -29.67 21.15 3.72
CA PRO A 490 -30.62 22.24 3.86
C PRO A 490 -30.22 23.48 3.04
N GLY A 491 -31.17 24.03 2.29
CA GLY A 491 -30.95 25.24 1.48
C GLY A 491 -30.19 25.02 0.18
N MET A 492 -29.92 23.77 -0.22
CA MET A 492 -29.26 23.46 -1.50
C MET A 492 -30.09 22.52 -2.37
N SER A 493 -30.25 22.89 -3.63
CA SER A 493 -30.77 22.01 -4.67
C SER A 493 -29.79 20.88 -5.01
N THR A 494 -30.29 19.81 -5.62
CA THR A 494 -29.46 18.70 -6.13
C THR A 494 -28.36 19.19 -7.08
N LYS A 495 -28.68 20.20 -7.90
CA LYS A 495 -27.76 20.82 -8.87
C LYS A 495 -26.68 21.63 -8.17
N THR A 496 -27.03 22.41 -7.15
CA THR A 496 -26.06 23.17 -6.34
C THR A 496 -25.09 22.24 -5.65
N VAL A 497 -25.56 21.17 -5.00
CA VAL A 497 -24.66 20.18 -4.39
C VAL A 497 -23.72 19.54 -5.41
N MET A 498 -24.21 19.29 -6.64
CA MET A 498 -23.35 18.82 -7.73
C MET A 498 -22.31 19.86 -8.16
N ALA A 499 -22.64 21.15 -8.18
CA ALA A 499 -21.69 22.22 -8.47
C ALA A 499 -20.54 22.21 -7.47
N PHE A 500 -20.84 22.12 -6.17
CA PHE A 500 -19.84 21.92 -5.13
C PHE A 500 -18.99 20.68 -5.39
N LEU A 501 -19.60 19.51 -5.57
CA LEU A 501 -18.86 18.24 -5.74
C LEU A 501 -18.02 18.15 -7.02
N ASN A 502 -18.33 18.94 -8.06
CA ASN A 502 -17.54 19.03 -9.29
C ASN A 502 -16.52 20.19 -9.29
N SER A 503 -16.55 21.07 -8.27
CA SER A 503 -15.64 22.20 -8.13
C SER A 503 -14.20 21.78 -7.89
N SER A 504 -13.26 22.66 -8.22
CA SER A 504 -11.84 22.44 -7.93
C SER A 504 -11.56 22.47 -6.42
N LEU A 505 -12.30 23.26 -5.62
CA LEU A 505 -12.16 23.27 -4.17
C LEU A 505 -12.49 21.90 -3.56
N TYR A 506 -13.60 21.29 -3.95
CA TYR A 506 -14.01 20.00 -3.39
C TYR A 506 -13.15 18.85 -3.92
N GLN A 507 -12.63 18.96 -5.13
CA GLN A 507 -11.58 18.07 -5.61
C GLN A 507 -10.35 18.13 -4.69
N PHE A 508 -9.88 19.35 -4.39
CA PHE A 508 -8.75 19.57 -3.48
C PHE A 508 -9.03 19.00 -2.07
N LEU A 509 -10.19 19.31 -1.48
CA LEU A 509 -10.58 18.79 -0.16
C LEU A 509 -10.58 17.27 -0.15
N TYR A 510 -11.16 16.63 -1.18
CA TYR A 510 -11.22 15.18 -1.26
C TYR A 510 -9.83 14.54 -1.34
N GLU A 511 -8.95 15.08 -2.20
CA GLU A 511 -7.58 14.60 -2.33
C GLU A 511 -6.80 14.75 -1.02
N LYS A 512 -6.91 15.91 -0.37
CA LYS A 512 -6.10 16.28 0.78
C LYS A 512 -6.58 15.69 2.11
N MET A 513 -7.89 15.54 2.29
CA MET A 513 -8.46 14.97 3.51
C MET A 513 -8.45 13.44 3.51
N PHE A 514 -8.54 12.79 2.34
CA PHE A 514 -8.73 11.34 2.28
C PHE A 514 -7.64 10.58 1.50
N GLY A 515 -7.06 11.15 0.45
CA GLY A 515 -5.94 10.55 -0.30
C GLY A 515 -6.20 9.18 -0.94
N GLU A 516 -7.47 8.81 -1.17
CA GLU A 516 -7.84 7.52 -1.76
C GLU A 516 -8.15 7.60 -3.26
N LEU A 517 -7.65 6.64 -4.04
CA LEU A 517 -7.97 6.50 -5.48
C LEU A 517 -9.43 6.12 -5.77
N LYS A 518 -10.17 5.65 -4.76
CA LYS A 518 -11.59 5.32 -4.91
C LYS A 518 -12.41 6.43 -4.30
N VAL A 519 -13.54 6.74 -4.93
CA VAL A 519 -14.51 7.69 -4.40
C VAL A 519 -15.44 6.94 -3.44
N LEU A 520 -15.13 6.96 -2.15
CA LEU A 520 -15.86 6.21 -1.13
C LEU A 520 -17.00 7.04 -0.54
N LYS A 521 -18.17 6.41 -0.32
CA LYS A 521 -19.30 7.02 0.39
C LYS A 521 -18.88 7.62 1.73
N GLY A 522 -18.10 6.88 2.53
CA GLY A 522 -17.67 7.32 3.86
C GLY A 522 -16.94 8.65 3.80
N ASN A 523 -15.96 8.77 2.90
CA ASN A 523 -15.18 9.98 2.68
C ASN A 523 -16.06 11.13 2.17
N LEU A 524 -16.90 10.88 1.16
CA LEU A 524 -17.81 11.91 0.65
C LEU A 524 -18.80 12.42 1.72
N SER A 525 -19.25 11.53 2.61
CA SER A 525 -20.19 11.88 3.69
C SER A 525 -19.60 12.90 4.68
N GLU A 526 -18.28 12.94 4.80
CA GLU A 526 -17.53 13.85 5.67
C GLU A 526 -17.18 15.19 5.00
N LEU A 527 -17.46 15.38 3.70
CA LEU A 527 -17.16 16.64 3.03
C LEU A 527 -17.98 17.79 3.65
N PRO A 528 -17.33 18.91 3.98
CA PRO A 528 -17.95 20.01 4.73
C PRO A 528 -18.64 21.01 3.80
N PHE A 529 -19.95 21.23 4.00
CA PHE A 529 -20.78 22.14 3.21
C PHE A 529 -21.21 23.38 4.00
N PRO A 530 -21.27 24.56 3.37
CA PRO A 530 -21.69 25.80 4.01
C PRO A 530 -23.22 25.88 4.11
N GLU A 531 -23.71 26.84 4.87
CA GLU A 531 -25.08 27.34 4.70
C GLU A 531 -25.06 28.45 3.64
N ILE A 532 -26.00 28.39 2.70
CA ILE A 532 -26.15 29.40 1.64
C ILE A 532 -27.58 29.95 1.65
N ASP A 533 -27.76 31.15 1.11
CA ASP A 533 -29.08 31.73 0.89
C ASP A 533 -29.71 31.24 -0.42
N GLU A 534 -31.02 31.49 -0.55
CA GLU A 534 -31.82 31.10 -1.72
C GLU A 534 -31.30 31.74 -3.02
N VAL A 535 -30.75 32.96 -2.93
CA VAL A 535 -30.20 33.68 -4.09
C VAL A 535 -28.96 32.95 -4.63
N THR A 536 -28.10 32.47 -3.74
CA THR A 536 -26.88 31.73 -4.09
C THR A 536 -27.22 30.34 -4.63
N ASP A 537 -28.20 29.65 -4.03
CA ASP A 537 -28.68 28.35 -4.54
C ASP A 537 -29.26 28.49 -5.95
N ASP A 538 -30.12 29.48 -6.18
CA ASP A 538 -30.72 29.75 -7.49
C ASP A 538 -29.66 30.13 -8.53
N LEU A 539 -28.66 30.94 -8.15
CA LEU A 539 -27.53 31.29 -9.02
C LEU A 539 -26.75 30.05 -9.46
N LEU A 540 -26.30 29.22 -8.52
CA LEU A 540 -25.51 28.02 -8.82
C LEU A 540 -26.33 27.00 -9.61
N SER A 541 -27.60 26.80 -9.24
CA SER A 541 -28.52 25.91 -9.96
C SER A 541 -28.71 26.35 -11.41
N LYS A 542 -28.89 27.65 -11.68
CA LYS A 542 -29.02 28.19 -13.04
C LYS A 542 -27.75 28.02 -13.86
N MET A 543 -26.57 28.21 -13.25
CA MET A 543 -25.30 27.97 -13.94
C MET A 543 -25.15 26.49 -14.32
N VAL A 544 -25.56 25.57 -13.44
CA VAL A 544 -25.60 24.14 -13.76
C VAL A 544 -26.59 23.85 -14.90
N ASP A 545 -27.75 24.49 -14.93
CA ASP A 545 -28.72 24.34 -16.02
C ASP A 545 -28.17 24.81 -17.38
N GLU A 546 -27.42 25.90 -17.40
CA GLU A 546 -26.71 26.35 -18.60
C GLU A 546 -25.66 25.33 -19.08
N ILE A 547 -24.99 24.62 -18.17
CA ILE A 547 -24.06 23.53 -18.52
C ILE A 547 -24.86 22.34 -19.10
N LEU A 548 -25.95 21.94 -18.44
CA LEU A 548 -26.74 20.76 -18.79
C LEU A 548 -27.47 20.91 -20.13
N HIS A 549 -28.11 22.06 -20.36
CA HIS A 549 -29.01 22.26 -21.49
C HIS A 549 -28.36 23.02 -22.66
N ASN A 550 -27.46 23.96 -22.36
CA ASN A 550 -26.84 24.81 -23.38
C ASN A 550 -25.37 24.44 -23.66
N GLY A 551 -24.81 23.49 -22.90
CA GLY A 551 -23.45 22.99 -23.10
C GLY A 551 -22.36 24.04 -22.85
N LYS A 552 -22.68 25.15 -22.15
CA LYS A 552 -21.69 26.16 -21.75
C LYS A 552 -20.73 25.55 -20.74
N ASP A 553 -19.47 25.94 -20.79
CA ASP A 553 -18.53 25.65 -19.70
C ASP A 553 -18.53 26.84 -18.75
N LEU A 554 -19.17 26.67 -17.58
CA LEU A 554 -19.22 27.68 -16.51
C LEU A 554 -18.43 27.23 -15.27
N SER A 555 -17.48 26.30 -15.45
CA SER A 555 -16.75 25.69 -14.33
C SER A 555 -15.96 26.73 -13.53
N SER A 556 -15.33 27.69 -14.20
CA SER A 556 -14.52 28.74 -13.57
C SER A 556 -15.36 29.75 -12.80
N GLU A 557 -16.54 30.09 -13.32
CA GLU A 557 -17.49 30.98 -12.69
C GLU A 557 -18.12 30.31 -11.46
N ILE A 558 -18.47 29.03 -11.56
CA ILE A 558 -18.94 28.22 -10.42
C ILE A 558 -17.85 28.18 -9.34
N ASP A 559 -16.61 27.89 -9.71
CA ASP A 559 -15.48 27.89 -8.77
C ASP A 559 -15.32 29.26 -8.09
N SER A 560 -15.45 30.36 -8.83
CA SER A 560 -15.35 31.72 -8.28
C SER A 560 -16.43 32.00 -7.24
N VAL A 561 -17.68 31.57 -7.49
CA VAL A 561 -18.78 31.71 -6.52
C VAL A 561 -18.48 30.85 -5.28
N ILE A 562 -18.05 29.60 -5.46
CA ILE A 562 -17.75 28.69 -4.35
C ILE A 562 -16.59 29.20 -3.50
N TYR A 563 -15.50 29.70 -4.10
CA TYR A 563 -14.41 30.31 -3.37
C TYR A 563 -14.88 31.52 -2.56
N GLY A 564 -15.73 32.36 -3.15
CA GLY A 564 -16.32 33.52 -2.48
C GLY A 564 -17.11 33.14 -1.22
N ILE A 565 -17.87 32.04 -1.26
CA ILE A 565 -18.63 31.52 -0.10
C ILE A 565 -17.70 31.20 1.08
N TYR A 566 -16.49 30.70 0.80
CA TYR A 566 -15.49 30.36 1.81
C TYR A 566 -14.48 31.49 2.11
N GLY A 567 -14.68 32.68 1.54
CA GLY A 567 -13.76 33.81 1.67
C GLY A 567 -12.37 33.55 1.08
N LEU A 568 -12.28 32.67 0.06
CA LEU A 568 -11.03 32.33 -0.61
C LEU A 568 -10.86 33.20 -1.87
N GLY A 569 -9.62 33.64 -2.14
CA GLY A 569 -9.28 34.41 -3.34
C GLY A 569 -9.27 33.55 -4.61
N VAL A 570 -9.67 34.14 -5.75
CA VAL A 570 -9.76 33.48 -7.06
C VAL A 570 -8.39 33.11 -7.65
N GLU A 571 -7.30 33.73 -7.17
CA GLU A 571 -5.93 33.55 -7.67
C GLU A 571 -5.11 32.44 -6.98
N ASN A 572 -5.72 31.59 -6.16
CA ASN A 572 -4.97 30.50 -5.51
C ASN A 572 -4.61 29.42 -6.55
N GLU A 573 -3.39 29.51 -7.09
CA GLU A 573 -2.77 28.53 -8.02
C GLU A 573 -2.80 27.07 -7.51
N LEU A 574 -3.06 26.87 -6.21
CA LEU A 574 -3.13 25.58 -5.51
C LEU A 574 -4.35 24.71 -5.89
N PHE A 575 -5.43 25.29 -6.43
CA PHE A 575 -6.65 24.54 -6.77
C PHE A 575 -6.60 23.91 -8.16
N THR A 576 -5.75 24.45 -9.03
CA THR A 576 -5.54 23.97 -10.39
C THR A 576 -4.29 23.09 -10.44
N ASN A 577 -4.43 21.82 -10.06
CA ASN A 577 -3.43 20.81 -10.44
C ASN A 577 -3.31 20.79 -11.97
N LYS A 578 -2.22 21.36 -12.50
CA LYS A 578 -1.74 21.07 -13.85
C LYS A 578 -1.25 19.63 -13.94
#